data_AF-A0A950BMP4-F1
#
_entry.id   AF-A0A950BMP4-F1
#
_cell.length_a   1.000
_cell.length_b   1.000
_cell.length_c   1.000
_cell.angle_alpha   90.00
_cell.angle_beta   90.00
_cell.angle_gamma   90.00
#
_symmetry.space_group_name_H-M   'P 1'
#
loop_
_entity.id
_entity.type
_entity.pdbx_description
1 polymer ?
#
loop_
_entity_poly.entity_id
_entity_poly.type
_entity_poly.pdbx_seq_one_letter_code
_entity_poly.pdbx_strand_id
1 'polypeptide(L)'
;MLHRLTIGHLDPVAVERRQTVPTKALDMDVVHRHLRDLGERDADGTMTLGGCKVQFENGAVRCLWKGGRTNRLAEEFALRVQKDTGCLIADVGGYRVIEPDELVGLSGQAHGAASEGVRGR
;
A
#
# COMPACT_ATOMS: atom_id res chain seq x y z
N MET A 1 -0.45 -6.36 16.51
CA MET A 1 -0.30 -4.89 16.46
C MET A 1 -0.81 -4.42 15.10
N LEU A 2 -1.51 -3.28 15.04
CA LEU A 2 -2.07 -2.76 13.78
C LEU A 2 -1.04 -1.87 13.08
N HIS A 3 -0.61 -2.25 11.88
CA HIS A 3 0.29 -1.46 11.03
C HIS A 3 -0.50 -0.84 9.87
N ARG A 4 -0.13 0.38 9.49
CA ARG A 4 -0.77 1.11 8.39
C ARG A 4 0.28 1.48 7.36
N LEU A 5 -0.08 1.42 6.08
CA LEU A 5 0.70 2.07 5.03
C LEU A 5 0.30 3.54 5.00
N THR A 6 1.29 4.42 5.02
CA THR A 6 1.18 5.84 4.69
C THR A 6 1.87 6.05 3.35
N ILE A 7 1.14 6.56 2.37
CA ILE A 7 1.57 6.69 0.98
C ILE A 7 1.54 8.17 0.61
N GLY A 8 2.68 8.74 0.23
CA GLY A 8 2.79 10.16 -0.09
C GLY A 8 4.23 10.58 -0.39
N HIS A 9 4.41 11.80 -0.89
CA HIS A 9 5.74 12.39 -0.99
C HIS A 9 6.14 12.91 0.38
N LEU A 10 6.81 12.08 1.18
CA LEU A 10 7.11 12.35 2.59
C LEU A 10 8.59 12.69 2.78
N ASP A 11 8.89 13.41 3.86
CA ASP A 11 10.25 13.52 4.38
C ASP A 11 10.60 12.22 5.15
N PRO A 12 11.57 11.41 4.70
CA PRO A 12 11.94 10.17 5.37
C PRO A 12 12.47 10.39 6.80
N VAL A 13 13.14 11.52 7.07
CA VAL A 13 13.64 11.84 8.42
C VAL A 13 12.48 12.13 9.36
N ALA A 14 11.39 12.72 8.86
CA ALA A 14 10.17 12.94 9.62
C ALA A 14 9.46 11.60 9.92
N VAL A 15 9.47 10.65 8.99
CA VAL A 15 8.90 9.30 9.21
C VAL A 15 9.59 8.58 10.37
N GLU A 16 10.92 8.63 10.45
CA GLU A 16 11.69 8.07 11.57
C GLU A 16 11.32 8.71 12.93
N ARG A 17 10.81 9.95 12.90
CA ARG A 17 10.30 10.69 14.06
C ARG A 17 8.79 10.52 14.28
N ARG A 18 8.15 9.59 13.56
CA ARG A 18 6.70 9.32 13.62
C ARG A 18 5.82 10.45 13.09
N GLN A 19 6.32 11.21 12.13
CA GLN A 19 5.62 12.36 11.57
C GLN A 19 5.31 12.13 10.09
N THR A 20 4.15 12.62 9.67
CA THR A 20 3.74 12.66 8.25
C THR A 20 3.96 14.08 7.75
N VAL A 21 5.15 14.35 7.21
CA VAL A 21 5.49 15.67 6.65
C VAL A 21 5.60 15.54 5.13
N PRO A 22 4.64 16.09 4.36
CA PRO A 22 4.70 16.07 2.91
C PRO A 22 5.74 17.05 2.38
N THR A 23 6.54 16.60 1.42
CA THR A 23 7.49 17.44 0.68
C THR A 23 6.87 18.05 -0.57
N LYS A 24 5.81 17.41 -1.12
CA LYS A 24 4.96 17.95 -2.18
C LYS A 24 3.59 17.25 -2.18
N ALA A 25 2.63 17.82 -2.91
CA ALA A 25 1.30 17.22 -3.07
C ALA A 25 1.38 15.86 -3.81
N LEU A 26 0.61 14.89 -3.33
CA LEU A 26 0.38 13.63 -4.02
C LEU A 26 -0.63 13.82 -5.16
N ASP A 27 -0.41 13.17 -6.29
CA ASP A 27 -1.35 13.19 -7.41
C ASP A 27 -2.62 12.41 -7.03
N MET A 28 -3.68 13.16 -6.73
CA MET A 28 -4.94 12.59 -6.26
C MET A 28 -5.75 11.93 -7.39
N ASP A 29 -5.53 12.28 -8.64
CA ASP A 29 -6.22 11.64 -9.77
C ASP A 29 -5.69 10.22 -9.96
N VAL A 30 -4.37 10.03 -9.85
CA VAL A 30 -3.73 8.71 -9.83
C VAL A 30 -4.24 7.87 -8.65
N VAL A 31 -4.29 8.47 -7.46
CA VAL A 31 -4.81 7.81 -6.25
C VAL A 31 -6.26 7.35 -6.43
N HIS A 32 -7.14 8.24 -6.88
CA HIS A 32 -8.56 7.92 -7.07
C HIS A 32 -8.79 6.90 -8.18
N ARG A 33 -7.97 6.91 -9.24
CA ARG A 33 -7.99 5.87 -10.27
C ARG A 33 -7.70 4.50 -9.67
N HIS A 34 -6.60 4.35 -8.94
CA HIS A 34 -6.25 3.06 -8.31
C HIS A 34 -7.25 2.62 -7.24
N LEU A 35 -7.84 3.56 -6.49
CA LEU A 35 -8.92 3.24 -5.54
C LEU A 35 -10.20 2.77 -6.24
N ARG A 36 -10.49 3.25 -7.45
CA ARG A 36 -11.63 2.76 -8.24
C ARG A 36 -11.38 1.35 -8.77
N ASP A 37 -10.13 1.05 -9.13
CA ASP A 37 -9.75 -0.24 -9.72
C ASP A 37 -9.63 -1.36 -8.68
N LEU A 38 -9.15 -1.04 -7.46
CA LEU A 38 -8.85 -2.02 -6.41
C LEU A 38 -9.77 -1.93 -5.19
N GLY A 39 -10.41 -0.78 -4.99
CA GLY A 39 -11.20 -0.47 -3.81
C GLY A 39 -12.67 -0.81 -3.96
N GLU A 40 -13.31 -0.97 -2.81
CA GLU A 40 -14.76 -1.15 -2.68
C GLU A 40 -15.33 0.01 -1.86
N ARG A 41 -16.64 0.25 -1.97
CA ARG A 41 -17.33 1.19 -1.09
C ARG A 41 -18.00 0.44 0.05
N ASP A 42 -17.85 0.94 1.29
CA ASP A 42 -18.64 0.47 2.41
C ASP A 42 -20.10 0.98 2.33
N ALA A 43 -20.93 0.60 3.30
CA ALA A 43 -22.33 1.00 3.37
C ALA A 43 -22.53 2.52 3.45
N ASP A 44 -21.52 3.26 3.93
CA ASP A 44 -21.53 4.72 4.02
C ASP A 44 -21.01 5.38 2.72
N GLY A 45 -20.63 4.59 1.72
CA GLY A 45 -20.03 5.07 0.47
C GLY A 45 -18.54 5.40 0.57
N THR A 46 -17.88 5.07 1.69
CA THR A 46 -16.45 5.33 1.91
C THR A 46 -15.60 4.30 1.18
N MET A 47 -14.51 4.75 0.53
CA MET A 47 -13.57 3.84 -0.12
C MET A 47 -12.83 2.96 0.90
N THR A 48 -12.74 1.68 0.59
CA THR A 48 -12.08 0.66 1.39
C THR A 48 -11.17 -0.19 0.52
N LEU A 49 -10.12 -0.75 1.13
CA LEU A 49 -9.26 -1.77 0.53
C LEU A 49 -9.35 -3.01 1.41
N GLY A 50 -9.89 -4.10 0.87
CA GLY A 50 -10.10 -5.35 1.63
C GLY A 50 -11.00 -5.16 2.87
N GLY A 51 -12.05 -4.35 2.76
CA GLY A 51 -12.98 -4.02 3.83
C GLY A 51 -12.45 -3.03 4.88
N CYS A 52 -11.26 -2.47 4.69
CA CYS A 52 -10.66 -1.50 5.60
C CYS A 52 -10.71 -0.09 5.01
N LYS A 53 -11.21 0.89 5.77
CA LYS A 53 -11.33 2.29 5.32
C LYS A 53 -9.98 2.88 4.90
N VAL A 54 -9.99 3.58 3.77
CA VAL A 54 -8.88 4.42 3.31
C VAL A 54 -9.07 5.83 3.85
N GLN A 55 -8.01 6.39 4.42
CA GLN A 55 -8.02 7.73 5.02
C GLN A 55 -7.10 8.66 4.23
N PHE A 56 -7.47 9.93 4.15
CA PHE A 56 -6.66 10.97 3.55
C PHE A 56 -6.29 11.96 4.65
N GLU A 57 -5.00 12.13 4.92
CA GLU A 57 -4.52 12.95 6.03
C GLU A 57 -3.20 13.61 5.64
N ASN A 58 -3.10 14.92 5.87
CA ASN A 58 -1.89 15.70 5.60
C ASN A 58 -1.30 15.41 4.21
N GLY A 59 -2.12 15.43 3.15
CA GLY A 59 -1.65 15.19 1.78
C GLY A 59 -1.13 13.76 1.49
N ALA A 60 -1.34 12.81 2.40
CA ALA A 60 -0.99 11.40 2.24
C ALA A 60 -2.22 10.51 2.37
N VAL A 61 -2.12 9.31 1.80
CA VAL A 61 -3.13 8.26 1.92
C VAL A 61 -2.71 7.30 3.03
N ARG A 62 -3.64 6.89 3.88
CA ARG A 62 -3.41 5.93 4.96
C ARG A 62 -4.40 4.76 4.84
N CYS A 63 -3.89 3.53 4.86
CA CYS A 63 -4.72 2.33 4.83
C CYS A 63 -4.17 1.24 5.76
N LEU A 64 -5.03 0.33 6.22
CA LEU A 64 -4.61 -0.76 7.10
C LEU A 64 -3.78 -1.78 6.31
N TRP A 65 -2.55 -2.03 6.79
CA TRP A 65 -1.61 -2.99 6.21
C TRP A 65 -1.70 -4.36 6.87
N LYS A 66 -1.40 -4.41 8.18
CA LYS A 66 -1.32 -5.63 8.97
C LYS A 66 -2.17 -5.46 10.23
N GLY A 67 -2.99 -6.46 10.51
CA GLY A 67 -3.70 -6.58 11.77
C GLY A 67 -3.76 -8.05 12.18
N GLY A 68 -4.85 -8.73 11.81
CA GLY A 68 -4.94 -10.19 11.90
C GLY A 68 -4.38 -10.92 10.67
N ARG A 69 -4.47 -10.29 9.49
CA ARG A 69 -3.88 -10.76 8.23
C ARG A 69 -3.29 -9.57 7.45
N THR A 70 -2.39 -9.85 6.52
CA THR A 70 -1.90 -8.84 5.56
C THR A 70 -3.00 -8.46 4.59
N ASN A 71 -3.21 -7.16 4.40
CA ASN A 71 -4.12 -6.62 3.42
C ASN A 71 -3.43 -6.51 2.05
N ARG A 72 -3.54 -7.54 1.23
CA ARG A 72 -2.90 -7.60 -0.10
C ARG A 72 -3.37 -6.49 -1.04
N LEU A 73 -4.64 -6.08 -0.94
CA LEU A 73 -5.17 -4.97 -1.74
C LEU A 73 -4.53 -3.63 -1.33
N ALA A 74 -4.22 -3.45 -0.05
CA ALA A 74 -3.51 -2.26 0.41
C ALA A 74 -2.06 -2.23 -0.10
N GLU A 75 -1.36 -3.36 -0.12
CA GLU A 75 -0.01 -3.48 -0.67
C GLU A 75 0.01 -3.20 -2.17
N GLU A 76 -0.89 -3.83 -2.93
CA GLU A 76 -1.00 -3.62 -4.38
C GLU A 76 -1.33 -2.17 -4.71
N PHE A 77 -2.28 -1.58 -3.98
CA PHE A 77 -2.62 -0.16 -4.12
C PHE A 77 -1.40 0.74 -3.88
N ALA A 78 -0.66 0.50 -2.80
CA ALA A 78 0.53 1.30 -2.47
C ALA A 78 1.61 1.22 -3.55
N LEU A 79 1.89 0.00 -4.05
CA LEU A 79 2.87 -0.23 -5.11
C LEU A 79 2.48 0.45 -6.43
N ARG A 80 1.20 0.38 -6.82
CA ARG A 80 0.72 1.03 -8.05
C ARG A 80 0.80 2.55 -7.95
N VAL A 81 0.39 3.14 -6.82
CA VAL A 81 0.50 4.59 -6.60
C VAL A 81 1.96 5.04 -6.57
N GLN A 82 2.83 4.30 -5.88
CA GLN A 82 4.27 4.60 -5.86
C GLN A 82 4.88 4.54 -7.26
N LYS A 83 4.57 3.50 -8.04
CA LYS A 83 5.09 3.35 -9.41
C LYS A 83 4.70 4.52 -10.31
N ASP A 84 3.47 5.00 -10.19
CA ASP A 84 2.96 6.07 -11.06
C ASP A 84 3.39 7.48 -10.61
N THR A 85 3.65 7.68 -9.32
CA THR A 85 3.92 9.02 -8.75
C THR A 85 5.37 9.22 -8.28
N GLY A 86 6.10 8.14 -8.01
CA GLY A 86 7.40 8.17 -7.34
C GLY A 86 7.33 8.57 -5.87
N CYS A 87 6.19 8.33 -5.20
CA CYS A 87 6.02 8.63 -3.79
C CYS A 87 6.70 7.61 -2.87
N LEU A 88 6.75 7.90 -1.57
CA LEU A 88 7.20 6.94 -0.55
C LEU A 88 6.02 6.13 -0.03
N ILE A 89 6.34 4.92 0.43
CA ILE A 89 5.47 4.07 1.24
C ILE A 89 6.13 3.96 2.61
N ALA A 90 5.40 4.17 3.70
CA ALA A 90 5.94 4.14 5.05
C ALA A 90 5.00 3.45 6.03
N ASP A 91 5.56 2.82 7.06
CA ASP A 91 4.85 2.57 8.32
C ASP A 91 5.31 3.61 9.33
N VAL A 92 4.61 4.75 9.35
CA VAL A 92 4.90 5.84 10.29
C VAL A 92 4.73 5.38 11.74
N GLY A 93 3.81 4.43 12.01
CA GLY A 93 3.64 3.86 13.34
C GLY A 93 4.80 2.96 13.77
N GLY A 94 5.49 2.39 12.78
CA GLY A 94 6.71 1.58 12.90
C GLY A 94 8.01 2.35 12.61
N TYR A 95 7.96 3.69 12.49
CA TYR A 95 9.12 4.58 12.34
C TYR A 95 10.00 4.28 11.12
N ARG A 96 9.42 3.78 10.03
CA ARG A 96 10.22 3.36 8.88
C ARG A 96 9.56 3.62 7.53
N VAL A 97 10.38 3.90 6.54
CA VAL A 97 10.03 3.75 5.12
C VAL A 97 9.98 2.24 4.81
N ILE A 98 9.08 1.86 3.90
CA ILE A 98 8.91 0.49 3.45
C ILE A 98 9.40 0.42 2.01
N GLU A 99 10.36 -0.46 1.76
CA GLU A 99 10.79 -0.75 0.41
C GLU A 99 9.75 -1.60 -0.33
N PRO A 100 9.59 -1.45 -1.66
CA PRO A 100 8.60 -2.19 -2.44
C PRO A 100 8.66 -3.71 -2.23
N ASP A 101 9.87 -4.26 -2.12
CA ASP A 101 10.12 -5.70 -1.96
C ASP A 101 9.66 -6.25 -0.59
N GLU A 102 9.47 -5.38 0.41
CA GLU A 102 8.93 -5.77 1.72
C GLU A 102 7.40 -5.97 1.71
N LEU A 103 6.72 -5.56 0.64
CA LEU A 103 5.29 -5.78 0.42
C LEU A 103 5.03 -7.18 -0.18
N VAL A 104 5.38 -8.19 0.63
CA VAL A 104 5.47 -9.61 0.26
C VAL A 104 4.15 -10.30 -0.13
N GLY A 105 2.99 -9.67 0.05
CA GLY A 105 1.70 -10.28 -0.27
C GLY A 105 1.43 -10.49 -1.75
N LEU A 106 2.22 -9.87 -2.65
CA LEU A 106 2.23 -10.15 -4.10
C LEU A 106 3.37 -11.09 -4.52
N SER A 107 4.51 -11.06 -3.82
CA SER A 107 5.69 -11.89 -4.13
C SER A 107 5.43 -13.40 -3.96
N GLY A 108 4.40 -13.77 -3.18
CA GLY A 108 3.94 -15.15 -3.04
C GLY A 108 3.13 -15.73 -4.23
N GLN A 109 2.78 -14.93 -5.24
CA GLN A 109 2.07 -15.42 -6.44
C GLN A 109 2.97 -15.57 -7.68
N ALA A 110 4.24 -15.16 -7.62
CA ALA A 110 5.16 -15.19 -8.76
C ALA A 110 6.21 -16.32 -8.73
N HIS A 111 6.02 -17.38 -7.93
CA HIS A 111 6.89 -18.58 -7.92
C HIS A 111 6.10 -19.90 -7.89
N GLY A 112 4.93 -19.92 -8.53
CA GLY A 112 4.08 -21.10 -8.66
C GLY A 112 3.75 -21.44 -10.12
N ALA A 113 4.69 -21.28 -11.04
CA ALA A 113 4.52 -21.70 -12.44
C ALA A 113 5.84 -22.23 -12.99
N ALA A 114 6.08 -23.52 -12.79
CA ALA A 114 6.71 -24.47 -13.73
C ALA A 114 7.13 -25.72 -12.96
N SER A 115 6.23 -26.70 -12.91
CA SER A 115 6.61 -28.11 -12.74
C SER A 115 5.62 -28.94 -13.55
N GLU A 116 5.50 -28.60 -14.84
CA GLU A 116 4.98 -29.52 -15.84
C GLU A 116 6.11 -30.44 -16.29
N GLY A 117 5.91 -31.74 -16.08
CA GLY A 117 6.26 -32.78 -17.04
C GLY A 117 7.74 -33.19 -17.17
N VAL A 118 8.08 -34.30 -16.50
CA VAL A 118 8.84 -35.37 -17.18
C VAL A 118 8.12 -36.70 -16.94
N ARG A 119 7.31 -37.10 -17.93
CA ARG A 119 7.06 -38.50 -18.24
C ARG A 119 8.36 -39.08 -18.80
N GLY A 120 8.91 -40.10 -18.15
CA GLY A 120 10.10 -40.81 -18.62
C GLY A 120 10.03 -42.29 -18.30
N ARG A 121 9.48 -43.03 -19.27
CA ARG A 121 9.59 -44.47 -19.60
C ARG A 121 9.77 -45.50 -18.48
#